data_AF-A0A256ZMD6-F1
#
_entry.id   AF-A0A256ZMD6-F1
#
_cell.length_a   1.000
_cell.length_b   1.000
_cell.length_c   1.000
_cell.angle_alpha   90.00
_cell.angle_beta   90.00
_cell.angle_gamma   90.00
#
_symmetry.space_group_name_H-M   'P 1'
#
loop_
_entity.id
_entity.type
_entity.pdbx_description
1 polymer ?
#
loop_
_entity_poly.entity_id
_entity_poly.type
_entity_poly.pdbx_seq_one_letter_code
_entity_poly.pdbx_strand_id
1 'polypeptide(L)'
;MRVGAAGNAVLGTIHGSTPYDTWDRVTNDLQVPSTSFKAVDVVVSLGYRENRETLLKERYLASVTEVGKFWESNPQNEGAFSDIMHLNGLEEIYNLDESALFRAISSRKNMSLQDCLLELEFRETVVKDLVKISRIKNINDILEVDFTAKVWNMCASLTNKQKLSDGIADYGKLRREWHRWLMEQIGLMNEEGNAQDSEKKHEDVQKVSV
;
A
#
# COMPACT_ATOMS: atom_id res chain seq x y z
N MET A 1 -10.87 -6.96 29.61
CA MET A 1 -9.63 -6.69 28.85
C MET A 1 -10.03 -5.93 27.60
N ARG A 2 -9.55 -4.69 27.38
CA ARG A 2 -9.79 -3.98 26.11
C ARG A 2 -8.76 -4.45 25.09
N VAL A 3 -9.16 -5.28 24.14
CA VAL A 3 -8.26 -5.76 23.07
C VAL A 3 -7.76 -4.55 22.28
N GLY A 4 -6.44 -4.39 22.12
CA GLY A 4 -5.83 -3.31 21.33
C GLY A 4 -5.71 -1.93 22.02
N ALA A 5 -6.26 -1.71 23.22
CA ALA A 5 -6.27 -0.37 23.84
C ALA A 5 -4.96 0.03 24.55
N ALA A 6 -3.92 -0.80 24.48
CA ALA A 6 -2.62 -0.57 25.12
C ALA A 6 -1.60 0.12 24.18
N GLY A 7 -2.04 0.66 23.04
CA GLY A 7 -1.17 1.35 22.08
C GLY A 7 -0.30 0.44 21.22
N ASN A 8 -0.55 -0.86 21.23
CA ASN A 8 0.16 -1.84 20.40
C ASN A 8 -0.57 -2.05 19.07
N ALA A 9 0.19 -2.25 17.99
CA ALA A 9 -0.38 -2.72 16.72
C ALA A 9 -0.76 -4.20 16.87
N VAL A 10 -2.01 -4.53 16.53
CA VAL A 10 -2.53 -5.90 16.57
C VAL A 10 -3.14 -6.21 15.21
N LEU A 11 -2.75 -7.37 14.66
CA LEU A 11 -3.35 -7.93 13.45
C LEU A 11 -3.94 -9.29 13.79
N GLY A 12 -5.01 -9.65 13.10
CA GLY A 12 -5.67 -10.95 13.27
C GLY A 12 -6.54 -11.25 12.06
N THR A 13 -6.97 -12.50 11.95
CA THR A 13 -7.90 -12.95 10.93
C THR A 13 -9.20 -13.39 11.61
N ILE A 14 -10.33 -12.98 11.02
CA ILE A 14 -11.67 -13.36 11.46
C ILE A 14 -12.38 -13.89 10.23
N HIS A 15 -13.17 -14.94 10.40
CA HIS A 15 -13.94 -15.53 9.32
C HIS A 15 -15.18 -14.68 9.00
N GLY A 16 -15.01 -13.47 8.46
CA GLY A 16 -16.11 -12.60 8.03
C GLY A 16 -16.00 -12.25 6.56
N SER A 17 -17.14 -12.05 5.88
CA SER A 17 -17.15 -11.56 4.50
C SER A 17 -17.28 -10.04 4.44
N THR A 18 -17.74 -9.42 5.52
CA THR A 18 -17.92 -7.97 5.65
C THR A 18 -17.35 -7.43 6.99
N PRO A 19 -17.19 -6.10 7.12
CA PRO A 19 -16.86 -5.47 8.39
C PRO A 19 -17.89 -5.76 9.49
N TYR A 20 -19.17 -5.85 9.13
CA TYR A 20 -20.23 -6.20 10.06
C TYR A 20 -20.09 -7.65 10.56
N ASP A 21 -19.86 -8.62 9.66
CA ASP A 21 -19.64 -10.02 10.07
C ASP A 21 -18.44 -10.14 11.01
N THR A 22 -17.41 -9.34 10.76
CA THR A 22 -16.22 -9.29 11.61
C THR A 22 -16.56 -8.76 13.00
N TRP A 23 -17.33 -7.66 13.09
CA TRP A 23 -17.83 -7.13 14.35
C TRP A 23 -18.73 -8.13 15.08
N ASP A 24 -19.65 -8.77 14.37
CA ASP A 24 -20.62 -9.73 14.89
C ASP A 24 -19.90 -10.93 15.52
N ARG A 25 -18.91 -11.50 14.82
CA ARG A 25 -18.12 -12.62 15.36
C ARG A 25 -17.25 -12.22 16.53
N VAL A 26 -16.61 -11.06 16.48
CA VAL A 26 -15.78 -10.58 17.60
C VAL A 26 -16.64 -10.32 18.83
N THR A 27 -17.82 -9.72 18.64
CA THR A 27 -18.67 -9.29 19.75
C THR A 27 -19.52 -10.44 20.29
N ASN A 28 -20.18 -11.19 19.41
CA ASN A 28 -21.17 -12.19 19.78
C ASN A 28 -20.59 -13.60 19.86
N ASP A 29 -19.69 -14.00 18.96
CA ASP A 29 -19.08 -15.34 19.08
C ASP A 29 -17.96 -15.35 20.13
N LEU A 30 -17.05 -14.37 20.07
CA LEU A 30 -15.90 -14.27 20.97
C LEU A 30 -16.21 -13.54 22.28
N GLN A 31 -17.43 -13.03 22.45
CA GLN A 31 -17.90 -12.35 23.67
C GLN A 31 -17.01 -11.15 24.06
N VAL A 32 -16.40 -10.49 23.08
CA VAL A 32 -15.65 -9.25 23.31
C VAL A 32 -16.65 -8.10 23.44
N PRO A 33 -16.52 -7.20 24.43
CA PRO A 33 -17.43 -6.07 24.55
C PRO A 33 -17.45 -5.25 23.26
N SER A 34 -18.64 -4.96 22.72
CA SER A 34 -18.82 -4.22 21.45
C SER A 34 -18.02 -2.92 21.40
N THR A 35 -17.96 -2.18 22.51
CA THR A 35 -17.17 -0.95 22.63
C THR A 35 -15.67 -1.14 22.43
N SER A 36 -15.14 -2.35 22.63
CA SER A 36 -13.74 -2.69 22.34
C SER A 36 -13.48 -2.79 20.84
N PHE A 37 -14.50 -3.08 20.03
CA PHE A 37 -14.35 -3.12 18.58
C PHE A 37 -14.03 -1.75 17.98
N LYS A 38 -14.34 -0.65 18.70
CA LYS A 38 -13.89 0.69 18.33
C LYS A 38 -12.36 0.83 18.30
N ALA A 39 -11.61 -0.08 18.92
CA ALA A 39 -10.15 -0.10 18.82
C ALA A 39 -9.65 -0.62 17.46
N VAL A 40 -10.50 -1.28 16.67
CA VAL A 40 -10.17 -1.66 15.28
C VAL A 40 -10.13 -0.40 14.44
N ASP A 41 -9.09 -0.25 13.63
CA ASP A 41 -8.95 0.89 12.71
C ASP A 41 -9.40 0.54 11.30
N VAL A 42 -9.07 -0.66 10.82
CA VAL A 42 -9.37 -1.12 9.45
C VAL A 42 -9.78 -2.58 9.45
N VAL A 43 -10.77 -2.92 8.63
CA VAL A 43 -11.12 -4.29 8.24
C VAL A 43 -10.80 -4.47 6.76
N VAL A 44 -10.08 -5.54 6.42
CA VAL A 44 -9.72 -5.91 5.05
C VAL A 44 -10.53 -7.14 4.67
N SER A 45 -11.48 -6.97 3.74
CA SER A 45 -12.39 -8.04 3.34
C SER A 45 -11.86 -8.72 2.07
N LEU A 46 -11.70 -10.04 2.12
CA LEU A 46 -11.27 -10.85 0.97
C LEU A 46 -12.43 -11.67 0.43
N GLY A 47 -12.58 -11.70 -0.89
CA GLY A 47 -13.56 -12.50 -1.61
C GLY A 47 -12.94 -13.62 -2.43
N TYR A 48 -13.80 -14.49 -2.94
CA TYR A 48 -13.45 -15.48 -3.97
C TYR A 48 -14.36 -15.30 -5.17
N ARG A 49 -13.78 -15.36 -6.36
CA ARG A 49 -14.51 -15.40 -7.61
C ARG A 49 -14.19 -16.70 -8.33
N GLU A 50 -15.21 -17.33 -8.87
CA GLU A 50 -15.05 -18.50 -9.74
C GLU A 50 -14.90 -18.05 -11.18
N ASN A 51 -13.81 -18.46 -11.82
CA ASN A 51 -13.64 -18.30 -13.25
C ASN A 51 -14.55 -19.31 -13.96
N ARG A 52 -15.51 -18.82 -14.74
CA ARG A 52 -16.51 -19.67 -15.42
C ARG A 52 -15.90 -20.64 -16.43
N GLU A 53 -14.72 -20.33 -16.98
CA GLU A 53 -14.06 -21.15 -18.01
C GLU A 53 -13.17 -22.23 -17.40
N THR A 54 -12.45 -21.90 -16.33
CA THR A 54 -11.45 -22.81 -15.74
C THR A 54 -11.94 -23.50 -14.46
N LEU A 55 -13.08 -23.08 -13.90
CA LEU A 55 -13.61 -23.48 -12.58
C LEU A 55 -12.62 -23.21 -11.43
N LEU A 56 -11.55 -22.44 -11.68
CA LEU A 56 -10.59 -22.07 -10.67
C LEU A 56 -11.13 -20.93 -9.83
N LYS A 57 -10.86 -20.98 -8.52
CA LYS A 57 -11.21 -19.94 -7.56
C LYS A 57 -10.05 -18.96 -7.43
N GLU A 58 -10.32 -17.70 -7.73
CA GLU A 58 -9.38 -16.59 -7.56
C GLU A 58 -9.76 -15.80 -6.31
N ARG A 59 -8.76 -15.46 -5.50
CA ARG A 59 -8.92 -14.53 -4.37
C ARG A 59 -8.81 -13.11 -4.86
N TYR A 60 -9.64 -12.23 -4.32
CA TYR A 60 -9.55 -10.79 -4.58
C TYR A 60 -9.79 -9.99 -3.30
N LEU A 61 -9.26 -8.78 -3.28
CA LEU A 61 -9.55 -7.79 -2.24
C LEU A 61 -10.92 -7.16 -2.55
N ALA A 62 -11.90 -7.40 -1.69
CA ALA A 62 -13.26 -6.90 -1.89
C ALA A 62 -13.40 -5.46 -1.39
N SER A 63 -12.87 -5.18 -0.20
CA SER A 63 -12.87 -3.85 0.38
C SER A 63 -11.78 -3.66 1.43
N VAL A 64 -11.43 -2.40 1.65
CA VAL A 64 -10.65 -1.90 2.79
C VAL A 64 -11.52 -0.86 3.49
N THR A 65 -12.04 -1.20 4.65
CA THR A 65 -13.03 -0.40 5.38
C THR A 65 -12.44 0.13 6.67
N GLU A 66 -12.49 1.45 6.89
CA GLU A 66 -12.17 2.04 8.19
C GLU A 66 -13.35 1.95 9.18
N VAL A 67 -13.02 1.75 10.45
CA VAL A 67 -14.00 1.66 11.54
C VAL A 67 -14.02 2.97 12.32
N GLY A 68 -15.11 3.70 12.14
CA GLY A 68 -15.48 4.91 12.87
C GLY A 68 -15.64 4.65 14.37
N LYS A 69 -15.47 5.72 15.15
CA LYS A 69 -15.44 5.65 16.62
C LYS A 69 -16.75 6.11 17.29
N PHE A 70 -17.62 6.77 16.51
CA PHE A 70 -18.86 7.41 16.97
C PHE A 70 -20.08 6.54 16.62
N TRP A 71 -20.31 5.52 17.44
CA TRP A 71 -21.48 4.63 17.39
C TRP A 71 -21.68 3.99 18.78
N GLU A 72 -22.85 3.50 19.13
CA GLU A 72 -23.13 2.95 20.47
C GLU A 72 -23.49 1.47 20.44
N SER A 73 -24.42 1.08 19.58
CA SER A 73 -25.07 -0.22 19.62
C SER A 73 -24.78 -1.06 18.38
N ASN A 74 -25.05 -0.53 17.19
CA ASN A 74 -24.89 -1.26 15.94
C ASN A 74 -24.05 -0.43 14.95
N PRO A 75 -22.79 -0.81 14.69
CA PRO A 75 -21.90 -0.02 13.84
C PRO A 75 -22.39 0.09 12.39
N GLN A 76 -23.11 -0.91 11.87
CA GLN A 76 -23.63 -0.86 10.50
C GLN A 76 -24.76 0.17 10.37
N ASN A 77 -25.73 0.14 11.28
CA ASN A 77 -26.89 1.05 11.24
C ASN A 77 -26.50 2.49 11.56
N GLU A 78 -25.44 2.68 12.34
CA GLU A 78 -24.94 3.99 12.77
C GLU A 78 -23.85 4.55 11.85
N GLY A 79 -23.57 3.91 10.71
CA GLY A 79 -22.63 4.42 9.70
C GLY A 79 -21.17 4.43 10.18
N ALA A 80 -20.79 3.48 11.04
CA ALA A 80 -19.43 3.37 11.54
C ALA A 80 -18.45 2.76 10.55
N PHE A 81 -18.90 2.26 9.40
CA PHE A 81 -18.05 1.66 8.39
C PHE A 81 -17.95 2.57 7.18
N SER A 82 -16.73 2.93 6.79
CA SER A 82 -16.47 3.74 5.59
C SER A 82 -15.41 3.05 4.73
N ASP A 83 -15.73 2.79 3.47
CA ASP A 83 -14.82 2.12 2.55
C ASP A 83 -13.80 3.10 1.99
N ILE A 84 -12.53 2.90 2.34
CA ILE A 84 -11.41 3.61 1.74
C ILE A 84 -11.14 3.07 0.33
N MET A 85 -11.35 1.76 0.15
CA MET A 85 -11.32 1.09 -1.15
C MET A 85 -12.41 0.03 -1.19
N HIS A 86 -13.10 -0.09 -2.33
CA HIS A 86 -14.00 -1.22 -2.60
C HIS A 86 -14.00 -1.59 -4.07
N LEU A 87 -14.36 -2.84 -4.36
CA LEU A 87 -14.48 -3.34 -5.72
C LEU A 87 -15.94 -3.18 -6.22
N ASN A 88 -16.12 -2.51 -7.35
CA ASN A 88 -17.37 -2.47 -8.09
C ASN A 88 -17.24 -3.29 -9.38
N GLY A 89 -17.66 -4.55 -9.32
CA GLY A 89 -17.45 -5.51 -10.41
C GLY A 89 -15.98 -5.88 -10.57
N LEU A 90 -15.28 -5.23 -11.50
CA LEU A 90 -13.83 -5.37 -11.73
C LEU A 90 -13.06 -4.08 -11.44
N GLU A 91 -13.77 -2.99 -11.19
CA GLU A 91 -13.19 -1.66 -11.00
C GLU A 91 -12.92 -1.43 -9.51
N GLU A 92 -11.72 -0.98 -9.19
CA GLU A 92 -11.34 -0.56 -7.84
C GLU A 92 -11.67 0.91 -7.65
N ILE A 93 -12.53 1.21 -6.68
CA ILE A 93 -12.93 2.56 -6.33
C ILE A 93 -12.23 2.96 -5.03
N TYR A 94 -11.66 4.17 -5.00
CA TYR A 94 -10.86 4.69 -3.89
C TYR A 94 -11.44 5.99 -3.36
N ASN A 95 -11.67 6.07 -2.04
CA ASN A 95 -12.24 7.23 -1.35
C ASN A 95 -11.21 7.84 -0.37
N LEU A 96 -9.96 7.99 -0.82
CA LEU A 96 -8.83 8.36 0.05
C LEU A 96 -8.97 9.77 0.67
N ASP A 97 -9.53 10.71 -0.09
CA ASP A 97 -9.71 12.10 0.36
C ASP A 97 -10.72 12.23 1.51
N GLU A 98 -11.66 11.30 1.60
CA GLU A 98 -12.71 11.30 2.63
C GLU A 98 -12.30 10.53 3.90
N SER A 99 -11.22 9.76 3.83
CA SER A 99 -10.78 8.90 4.93
C SER A 99 -10.41 9.67 6.20
N ALA A 100 -11.09 9.35 7.30
CA ALA A 100 -10.75 9.86 8.62
C ALA A 100 -9.41 9.29 9.09
N LEU A 101 -9.08 8.07 8.71
CA LEU A 101 -7.80 7.43 9.03
C LEU A 101 -6.61 8.18 8.41
N PHE A 102 -6.67 8.49 7.12
CA PHE A 102 -5.59 9.22 6.45
C PHE A 102 -5.43 10.63 6.99
N ARG A 103 -6.53 11.32 7.32
CA ARG A 103 -6.49 12.62 8.02
C ARG A 103 -5.82 12.50 9.40
N ALA A 104 -6.14 11.47 10.17
CA ALA A 104 -5.50 11.25 11.46
C ALA A 104 -3.99 10.94 11.31
N ILE A 105 -3.60 10.16 10.30
CA ILE A 105 -2.20 9.89 9.97
C ILE A 105 -1.47 11.18 9.59
N SER A 106 -2.04 12.01 8.72
CA SER A 106 -1.41 13.25 8.27
C SER A 106 -1.24 14.23 9.43
N SER A 107 -2.25 14.36 10.30
CA SER A 107 -2.15 15.17 11.53
C SER A 107 -1.06 14.67 12.49
N ARG A 108 -0.97 13.35 12.73
CA ARG A 108 0.10 12.79 13.60
C ARG A 108 1.50 13.02 13.04
N LYS A 109 1.63 13.00 11.71
CA LYS A 109 2.91 13.26 11.03
C LYS A 109 3.18 14.76 10.79
N ASN A 110 2.30 15.65 11.26
CA ASN A 110 2.38 17.09 11.05
C ASN A 110 2.55 17.47 9.56
N MET A 111 1.69 16.91 8.70
CA MET A 111 1.67 17.18 7.25
C MET A 111 0.24 17.36 6.73
N SER A 112 0.11 17.92 5.53
CA SER A 112 -1.19 18.01 4.85
C SER A 112 -1.68 16.62 4.44
N LEU A 113 -3.00 16.48 4.23
CA LEU A 113 -3.56 15.24 3.65
C LEU A 113 -2.95 14.98 2.28
N GLN A 114 -2.80 16.02 1.44
CA GLN A 114 -2.19 15.90 0.11
C GLN A 114 -0.77 15.34 0.17
N ASP A 115 0.08 15.84 1.09
CA ASP A 115 1.43 15.32 1.26
C ASP A 115 1.43 13.87 1.71
N CYS A 116 0.46 13.48 2.55
CA CYS A 116 0.30 12.10 3.00
C CYS A 116 -0.11 11.17 1.85
N LEU A 117 -0.98 11.63 0.95
CA LEU A 117 -1.40 10.87 -0.24
C LEU A 117 -0.26 10.75 -1.26
N LEU A 118 0.52 11.81 -1.46
CA LEU A 118 1.73 11.74 -2.28
C LEU A 118 2.78 10.76 -1.69
N GLU A 119 2.90 10.69 -0.35
CA GLU A 119 3.74 9.67 0.30
C GLU A 119 3.23 8.25 0.04
N LEU A 120 1.90 8.06 0.01
CA LEU A 120 1.27 6.78 -0.32
C LEU A 120 1.55 6.38 -1.77
N GLU A 121 1.39 7.29 -2.74
CA GLU A 121 1.71 7.07 -4.15
C GLU A 121 3.19 6.75 -4.40
N PHE A 122 4.09 7.34 -3.60
CA PHE A 122 5.51 7.00 -3.65
C PHE A 122 5.73 5.55 -3.23
N ARG A 123 5.13 5.12 -2.12
CA ARG A 123 5.20 3.72 -1.64
C ARG A 123 4.58 2.74 -2.64
N GLU A 124 3.49 3.12 -3.30
CA GLU A 124 2.87 2.32 -4.37
C GLU A 124 3.86 2.08 -5.51
N THR A 125 4.57 3.13 -5.95
CA THR A 125 5.59 3.00 -7.00
C THR A 125 6.75 2.10 -6.57
N VAL A 126 7.22 2.23 -5.32
CA VAL A 126 8.25 1.35 -4.76
C VAL A 126 7.83 -0.13 -4.89
N VAL A 127 6.61 -0.47 -4.47
CA VAL A 127 6.11 -1.86 -4.58
C VAL A 127 5.98 -2.29 -6.05
N LYS A 128 5.43 -1.44 -6.92
CA LYS A 128 5.29 -1.73 -8.35
C LYS A 128 6.64 -1.98 -9.02
N ASP A 129 7.65 -1.17 -8.70
CA ASP A 129 9.01 -1.30 -9.23
C ASP A 129 9.64 -2.63 -8.79
N LEU A 130 9.54 -2.99 -7.51
CA LEU A 130 10.05 -4.26 -7.00
C LEU A 130 9.43 -5.46 -7.73
N VAL A 131 8.10 -5.49 -7.85
CA VAL A 131 7.39 -6.59 -8.53
C VAL A 131 7.76 -6.64 -10.01
N LYS A 132 7.83 -5.48 -10.68
CA LYS A 132 8.20 -5.38 -12.09
C LYS A 132 9.62 -5.90 -12.32
N ILE A 133 10.59 -5.43 -11.55
CA ILE A 133 12.01 -5.82 -11.68
C ILE A 133 12.18 -7.30 -11.34
N SER A 134 11.55 -7.77 -10.27
CA SER A 134 11.59 -9.18 -9.87
C SER A 134 11.15 -10.09 -11.01
N ARG A 135 10.04 -9.75 -11.68
CA ARG A 135 9.53 -10.51 -12.84
C ARG A 135 10.44 -10.42 -14.06
N ILE A 136 10.91 -9.22 -14.42
CA ILE A 136 11.72 -9.01 -15.64
C ILE A 136 13.10 -9.65 -15.51
N LYS A 137 13.74 -9.52 -14.35
CA LYS A 137 15.10 -10.01 -14.10
C LYS A 137 15.11 -11.40 -13.45
N ASN A 138 13.94 -11.95 -13.12
CA ASN A 138 13.76 -13.23 -12.45
C ASN A 138 14.53 -13.31 -11.11
N ILE A 139 14.47 -12.23 -10.32
CA ILE A 139 15.13 -12.12 -9.00
C ILE A 139 14.03 -12.05 -7.95
N ASN A 140 13.62 -13.20 -7.41
CA ASN A 140 12.54 -13.24 -6.41
C ASN A 140 13.00 -12.78 -5.02
N ASP A 141 14.30 -12.88 -4.72
CA ASP A 141 14.88 -12.51 -3.42
C ASP A 141 14.64 -11.04 -3.03
N ILE A 142 14.38 -10.15 -4.00
CA ILE A 142 14.06 -8.74 -3.70
C ILE A 142 12.64 -8.55 -3.14
N LEU A 143 11.79 -9.56 -3.21
CA LEU A 143 10.45 -9.57 -2.64
C LEU A 143 10.43 -10.15 -1.21
N GLU A 144 11.54 -10.74 -0.77
CA GLU A 144 11.66 -11.34 0.55
C GLU A 144 11.76 -10.28 1.66
N VAL A 145 11.44 -10.70 2.89
CA VAL A 145 11.35 -9.81 4.07
C VAL A 145 12.65 -9.04 4.31
N ASP A 146 13.81 -9.70 4.17
CA ASP A 146 15.10 -9.08 4.43
C ASP A 146 15.42 -7.94 3.46
N PHE A 147 15.05 -8.10 2.19
CA PHE A 147 15.24 -7.05 1.19
C PHE A 147 14.21 -5.95 1.34
N THR A 148 12.93 -6.29 1.49
CA THR A 148 11.84 -5.32 1.64
C THR A 148 12.01 -4.47 2.91
N ALA A 149 12.57 -5.01 3.99
CA ALA A 149 12.94 -4.22 5.18
C ALA A 149 14.00 -3.15 4.87
N LYS A 150 15.03 -3.50 4.08
CA LYS A 150 16.06 -2.53 3.62
C LYS A 150 15.43 -1.44 2.74
N VAL A 151 14.54 -1.83 1.84
CA VAL A 151 13.77 -0.91 0.98
C VAL A 151 13.04 0.12 1.83
N TRP A 152 12.26 -0.31 2.81
CA TRP A 152 11.45 0.62 3.61
C TRP A 152 12.30 1.55 4.50
N ASN A 153 13.40 1.04 5.04
CA ASN A 153 14.36 1.88 5.76
C ASN A 153 15.00 2.94 4.84
N MET A 154 15.32 2.58 3.60
CA MET A 154 15.85 3.53 2.62
C MET A 154 14.80 4.57 2.23
N CYS A 155 13.56 4.16 1.92
CA CYS A 155 12.48 5.11 1.63
C CYS A 155 12.29 6.13 2.77
N ALA A 156 12.26 5.67 4.01
CA ALA A 156 12.16 6.55 5.17
C ALA A 156 13.35 7.52 5.28
N SER A 157 14.57 7.03 5.04
CA SER A 157 15.79 7.85 5.01
C SER A 157 15.74 8.95 3.94
N LEU A 158 15.35 8.60 2.70
CA LEU A 158 15.22 9.53 1.58
C LEU A 158 14.18 10.62 1.88
N THR A 159 12.99 10.22 2.35
CA THR A 159 11.93 11.16 2.72
C THR A 159 12.37 12.11 3.84
N ASN A 160 13.08 11.62 4.85
CA ASN A 160 13.57 12.45 5.96
C ASN A 160 14.65 13.44 5.51
N LYS A 161 15.61 13.00 4.69
CA LYS A 161 16.69 13.84 4.16
C LYS A 161 16.14 15.03 3.35
N GLN A 162 15.12 14.78 2.55
CA GLN A 162 14.52 15.82 1.72
C GLN A 162 13.70 16.82 2.55
N LYS A 163 12.90 16.34 3.51
CA LYS A 163 12.14 17.21 4.42
C LYS A 163 13.04 18.18 5.20
N LEU A 164 14.23 17.74 5.59
CA LEU A 164 15.23 18.59 6.25
C LEU A 164 15.85 19.66 5.33
N SER A 165 15.92 19.39 4.02
CA SER A 165 16.62 20.26 3.07
C SER A 165 15.70 21.31 2.44
N ASP A 166 14.51 20.89 2.03
CA ASP A 166 13.62 21.69 1.16
C ASP A 166 12.30 22.09 1.85
N GLY A 167 12.05 21.62 3.09
CA GLY A 167 10.81 21.84 3.85
C GLY A 167 9.59 21.06 3.35
N ILE A 168 9.56 20.70 2.06
CA ILE A 168 8.53 19.88 1.40
C ILE A 168 9.23 18.77 0.60
N ALA A 169 8.63 17.57 0.56
CA ALA A 169 9.17 16.46 -0.23
C ALA A 169 8.80 16.61 -1.72
N ASP A 170 9.80 16.72 -2.60
CA ASP A 170 9.65 16.51 -4.05
C ASP A 170 9.71 15.00 -4.35
N TYR A 171 8.52 14.43 -4.55
CA TYR A 171 8.34 13.02 -4.84
C TYR A 171 8.87 12.58 -6.21
N GLY A 172 9.03 13.50 -7.16
CA GLY A 172 9.69 13.21 -8.44
C GLY A 172 11.19 12.95 -8.25
N LYS A 173 11.85 13.76 -7.41
CA LYS A 173 13.23 13.52 -7.00
C LYS A 173 13.38 12.24 -6.19
N LEU A 174 12.46 11.96 -5.25
CA LEU A 174 12.48 10.71 -4.47
C LEU A 174 12.39 9.47 -5.37
N ARG A 175 11.51 9.47 -6.37
CA ARG A 175 11.40 8.34 -7.32
C ARG A 175 12.71 8.09 -8.07
N ARG A 176 13.42 9.15 -8.51
CA ARG A 176 14.73 9.01 -9.17
C ARG A 176 15.81 8.48 -8.24
N GLU A 177 15.87 8.99 -7.01
CA GLU A 177 16.85 8.55 -6.00
C GLU A 177 16.58 7.11 -5.55
N TRP A 178 15.32 6.74 -5.36
CA TRP A 178 14.86 5.38 -5.12
C TRP A 178 15.31 4.44 -6.23
N HIS A 179 15.02 4.76 -7.49
CA HIS A 179 15.34 3.91 -8.62
C HIS A 179 16.84 3.67 -8.75
N ARG A 180 17.65 4.72 -8.60
CA ARG A 180 19.11 4.63 -8.58
C ARG A 180 19.59 3.67 -7.51
N TRP A 181 19.11 3.85 -6.27
CA TRP A 181 19.49 2.98 -5.16
C TRP A 181 19.10 1.53 -5.40
N LEU A 182 17.90 1.28 -5.93
CA LEU A 182 17.45 -0.08 -6.21
C LEU A 182 18.37 -0.76 -7.23
N MET A 183 18.71 -0.06 -8.33
CA MET A 183 19.61 -0.56 -9.36
C MET A 183 21.03 -0.83 -8.83
N GLU A 184 21.53 0.00 -7.92
CA GLU A 184 22.78 -0.24 -7.21
C GLU A 184 22.72 -1.53 -6.39
N GLN A 185 21.65 -1.74 -5.61
CA GLN A 185 21.53 -2.91 -4.74
C GLN A 185 21.47 -4.24 -5.49
N ILE A 186 20.87 -4.23 -6.69
CA ILE A 186 20.74 -5.42 -7.52
C ILE A 186 21.86 -5.56 -8.55
N GLY A 187 22.87 -4.67 -8.53
CA GLY A 187 24.05 -4.73 -9.39
C GLY A 187 23.81 -4.35 -10.86
N LEU A 188 22.71 -3.67 -11.18
CA LEU A 188 22.29 -3.35 -12.55
C LEU A 188 22.59 -1.92 -12.98
N MET A 189 23.29 -1.14 -12.15
CA MET A 189 23.62 0.27 -12.42
C MET A 189 24.44 0.48 -13.73
N ASN A 190 25.11 -0.58 -14.21
CA ASN A 190 25.94 -0.54 -15.42
C ASN A 190 25.25 -1.06 -16.70
N GLU A 191 24.03 -1.61 -16.61
CA GLU A 191 23.33 -2.16 -17.78
C GLU A 191 22.58 -1.10 -18.59
N GLU A 192 22.06 -0.05 -17.96
CA GLU A 192 21.34 1.03 -18.65
C GLU A 192 22.28 1.94 -19.47
N GLY A 193 23.55 2.05 -19.07
CA GLY A 193 24.58 2.77 -19.84
C GLY A 193 24.90 2.09 -21.18
N ASN A 194 24.81 0.76 -21.25
CA ASN A 194 25.07 0.02 -22.50
C ASN A 194 23.86 -0.01 -23.45
N ALA A 195 22.63 0.10 -22.94
CA ALA A 195 21.44 0.19 -23.79
C ALA A 195 21.42 1.52 -24.57
N GLN A 196 21.73 2.65 -23.91
CA GLN A 196 21.82 3.96 -24.57
C GLN A 196 23.01 4.08 -25.53
N ASP A 197 24.14 3.41 -25.26
CA ASP A 197 25.28 3.37 -26.18
C ASP A 197 25.04 2.44 -27.38
N SER A 198 24.17 1.43 -27.25
CA SER A 198 23.77 0.56 -28.37
C SER A 198 22.78 1.24 -29.33
N GLU A 199 21.89 2.11 -28.82
CA GLU A 199 20.99 2.93 -29.65
C GLU A 199 21.76 4.06 -30.37
N LYS A 200 22.72 4.73 -29.69
CA LYS A 200 23.57 5.74 -30.34
C LYS A 200 24.47 5.17 -31.44
N LYS A 201 25.04 3.98 -31.24
CA LYS A 201 25.84 3.30 -32.28
C LYS A 201 25.01 2.91 -33.51
N HIS A 202 23.70 2.65 -33.35
CA HIS A 202 22.82 2.34 -34.47
C HIS A 202 22.41 3.60 -35.26
N GLU A 203 22.22 4.75 -34.60
CA GLU A 203 21.94 6.02 -35.29
C GLU A 203 23.17 6.59 -36.02
N ASP A 204 24.38 6.45 -35.46
CA ASP A 204 25.60 6.97 -36.10
C ASP A 204 26.02 6.17 -37.35
N VAL A 205 25.69 4.87 -37.42
CA VAL A 205 25.93 4.05 -38.62
C VAL A 205 24.96 4.41 -39.76
N GLN A 206 23.73 4.85 -39.45
CA GLN A 206 22.75 5.25 -40.47
C GLN A 206 23.01 6.66 -41.04
N LYS A 207 23.73 7.54 -40.33
CA LYS A 207 24.05 8.90 -40.82
C LYS A 207 25.27 8.99 -41.75
N VAL A 208 26.04 7.91 -41.92
CA VAL A 208 27.23 7.89 -42.80
C VAL A 208 26.94 7.31 -44.20
N SER A 209 25.68 6.94 -44.48
CA SER A 209 25.28 6.26 -45.73
C SER A 209 24.36 7.06 -46.65
N VAL A 210 24.39 8.40 -46.61
CA VAL A 210 23.70 9.27 -47.60
C VAL A 210 24.61 10.39 -48.05
#